data_AF-W2CAW9-F1
#
_entry.id   AF-W2CAW9-F1
#
_cell.length_a   1.000
_cell.length_b   1.000
_cell.length_c   1.000
_cell.angle_alpha   90.00
_cell.angle_beta   90.00
_cell.angle_gamma   90.00
#
_symmetry.space_group_name_H-M   'P 1'
#
loop_
_entity.id
_entity.type
_entity.pdbx_description
1 polymer ?
#
loop_
_entity_poly.entity_id
_entity_poly.type
_entity_poly.pdbx_seq_one_letter_code
_entity_poly.pdbx_strand_id
1 'polypeptide(L)'
;LYRLAGIYHTCILCVLHFVPNGIKLRGHIGSELQRKSAAILSIEKDDNPALSVVKALKVRDGSPLDVPIMLFGWDKQQDMHVSRGEKSEEERERRKTAELSLIAREVFRERDCLSHDELLRLIMQTVEVKERTAKDYIRHMQVSGLIEQQKDNHYTLKK
;
A
#
# COMPACT_ATOMS: atom_id res chain seq x y z
N LEU A 1 18.81 12.35 6.66
CA LEU A 1 17.62 11.82 7.38
C LEU A 1 17.73 10.32 7.64
N TYR A 2 17.64 9.44 6.63
CA TYR A 2 17.71 7.99 6.85
C TYR A 2 18.95 7.52 7.65
N ARG A 3 20.17 7.93 7.24
CA ARG A 3 21.39 7.59 8.00
C ARG A 3 21.39 8.19 9.41
N LEU A 4 20.81 9.37 9.59
CA LEU A 4 20.72 10.05 10.89
C LEU A 4 19.83 9.26 11.85
N ALA A 5 18.64 8.84 11.39
CA ALA A 5 17.74 7.97 12.14
C ALA A 5 18.42 6.66 12.57
N GLY A 6 19.21 6.06 11.67
CA GLY A 6 19.98 4.84 11.96
C GLY A 6 21.11 5.05 12.98
N ILE A 7 21.88 6.14 12.86
CA ILE A 7 23.01 6.45 13.78
C ILE A 7 22.51 6.73 15.19
N TYR A 8 21.44 7.51 15.32
CA TYR A 8 20.91 7.94 16.63
C TYR A 8 19.79 7.05 17.15
N HIS A 9 19.49 5.94 16.47
CA HIS A 9 18.38 5.03 16.81
C HIS A 9 17.07 5.76 17.12
N THR A 10 16.73 6.76 16.30
CA THR A 10 15.58 7.64 16.53
C THR A 10 14.59 7.62 15.37
N CYS A 11 13.31 7.77 15.68
CA CYS A 11 12.27 7.92 14.67
C CYS A 11 12.26 9.36 14.16
N ILE A 12 12.44 9.53 12.85
CA ILE A 12 12.32 10.83 12.20
C ILE A 12 11.03 10.82 11.36
N LEU A 13 10.09 11.67 11.74
CA LEU A 13 8.87 11.92 10.97
C LEU A 13 9.10 13.05 9.98
N CYS A 14 8.65 12.85 8.74
CA CYS A 14 8.70 13.87 7.69
C CYS A 14 7.29 14.08 7.15
N VAL A 15 6.84 15.33 7.13
CA VAL A 15 5.56 15.72 6.56
C VAL A 15 5.81 16.28 5.17
N LEU A 16 5.11 15.73 4.18
CA LEU A 16 5.20 16.14 2.78
C LEU A 16 3.80 16.31 2.21
N HIS A 17 3.69 17.18 1.21
CA HIS A 17 2.49 17.32 0.41
C HIS A 17 2.65 16.59 -0.93
N PHE A 18 1.53 16.10 -1.47
CA PHE A 18 1.46 15.66 -2.85
C PHE A 18 1.63 16.86 -3.81
N VAL A 19 2.08 16.57 -5.03
CA VAL A 19 2.03 17.56 -6.12
C VAL A 19 0.55 17.91 -6.38
N PRO A 20 0.18 19.18 -6.62
CA PRO A 20 -1.19 19.53 -6.99
C PRO A 20 -1.68 18.66 -8.15
N ASN A 21 -2.83 18.01 -7.99
CA ASN A 21 -3.44 17.08 -8.95
C ASN A 21 -2.58 15.84 -9.32
N GLY A 22 -1.54 15.52 -8.53
CA GLY A 22 -0.65 14.39 -8.78
C GLY A 22 -0.60 13.42 -7.60
N ILE A 23 -0.33 12.14 -7.89
CA ILE A 23 -0.18 11.06 -6.89
C ILE A 23 1.28 10.98 -6.37
N LYS A 24 2.20 11.76 -6.97
CA LYS A 24 3.62 11.75 -6.63
C LYS A 24 3.93 12.67 -5.44
N LEU A 25 4.83 12.22 -4.57
CA LEU A 25 5.39 13.05 -3.49
C LEU A 25 6.21 14.21 -4.09
N ARG A 26 6.05 15.41 -3.53
CA ARG A 26 6.62 16.64 -4.11
C ARG A 26 8.13 16.75 -3.90
N GLY A 27 8.85 17.07 -4.98
CA GLY A 27 10.26 17.48 -4.97
C GLY A 27 11.29 16.35 -4.81
N HIS A 28 12.57 16.70 -4.91
CA HIS A 28 13.71 15.77 -4.77
C HIS A 28 13.67 15.02 -3.42
N ILE A 29 13.32 15.73 -2.34
CA ILE A 29 13.18 15.15 -1.00
C ILE A 29 12.05 14.11 -0.96
N GLY A 30 10.92 14.37 -1.63
CA GLY A 30 9.81 13.43 -1.70
C GLY A 30 10.20 12.12 -2.37
N SER A 31 10.91 12.18 -3.50
CA SER A 31 11.42 10.99 -4.20
C SER A 31 12.44 10.20 -3.35
N GLU A 32 13.36 10.91 -2.69
CA GLU A 32 14.34 10.28 -1.80
C GLU A 32 13.68 9.59 -0.60
N LEU A 33 12.71 10.24 0.04
CA LEU A 33 11.98 9.68 1.18
C LEU A 33 11.08 8.53 0.77
N GLN A 34 10.49 8.54 -0.43
CA GLN A 34 9.71 7.41 -0.93
C GLN A 34 10.53 6.12 -0.97
N ARG A 35 11.79 6.22 -1.41
CA ARG A 35 12.71 5.08 -1.48
C ARG A 35 13.25 4.68 -0.12
N LYS A 36 13.64 5.66 0.70
CA LYS A 36 14.43 5.43 1.92
C LYS A 36 13.61 5.34 3.21
N SER A 37 12.33 5.67 3.21
CA SER A 37 11.47 5.55 4.39
C SER A 37 11.23 4.09 4.78
N ALA A 38 10.99 3.87 6.08
CA ALA A 38 10.53 2.59 6.62
C ALA A 38 9.03 2.38 6.37
N ALA A 39 8.25 3.46 6.45
CA ALA A 39 6.84 3.48 6.13
C ALA A 39 6.43 4.85 5.55
N ILE A 40 5.36 4.85 4.78
CA ILE A 40 4.68 6.05 4.28
C ILE A 40 3.22 5.94 4.65
N LEU A 41 2.70 6.95 5.33
CA LEU A 41 1.29 7.07 5.65
C LEU A 41 0.69 8.18 4.79
N SER A 42 -0.51 7.95 4.26
CA SER A 42 -1.34 8.97 3.65
C SER A 42 -2.38 9.43 4.66
N ILE A 43 -2.61 10.74 4.72
CA ILE A 43 -3.71 11.34 5.45
C ILE A 43 -4.62 11.98 4.40
N GLU A 44 -5.85 11.50 4.32
CA GLU A 44 -6.85 11.93 3.35
C GLU A 44 -8.16 12.27 4.07
N LYS A 45 -9.07 12.97 3.38
CA LYS A 45 -10.44 13.12 3.89
C LYS A 45 -11.20 11.81 3.67
N ASP A 46 -11.96 11.40 4.67
CA ASP A 46 -12.88 10.28 4.53
C ASP A 46 -14.14 10.69 3.75
N ASP A 47 -14.96 9.72 3.37
CA ASP A 47 -16.31 9.95 2.84
C ASP A 47 -17.17 10.77 3.82
N ASN A 48 -16.96 10.58 5.13
CA ASN A 48 -17.44 11.51 6.14
C ASN A 48 -16.48 12.71 6.24
N PRO A 49 -16.89 13.93 5.84
CA PRO A 49 -16.00 15.10 5.83
C PRO A 49 -15.50 15.53 7.22
N ALA A 50 -16.12 15.06 8.30
CA ALA A 50 -15.69 15.30 9.67
C ALA A 50 -14.49 14.42 10.10
N LEU A 51 -14.15 13.41 9.28
CA LEU A 51 -13.11 12.44 9.57
C LEU A 51 -11.95 12.56 8.57
N SER A 52 -10.76 12.31 9.09
CA SER A 52 -9.54 12.08 8.32
C SER A 52 -9.21 10.59 8.36
N VAL A 53 -8.91 10.02 7.21
CA VAL A 53 -8.48 8.64 7.07
C VAL A 53 -6.96 8.58 6.99
N VAL A 54 -6.36 7.72 7.80
CA VAL A 54 -4.91 7.46 7.80
C VAL A 54 -4.68 6.04 7.33
N LYS A 55 -3.95 5.88 6.22
CA LYS A 55 -3.68 4.57 5.60
C LYS A 55 -2.21 4.43 5.24
N ALA A 56 -1.67 3.21 5.33
CA ALA A 56 -0.33 2.95 4.84
C ALA A 56 -0.30 2.90 3.30
N LEU A 57 0.68 3.58 2.72
CA LEU A 57 1.04 3.49 1.30
C LEU A 57 2.27 2.60 1.10
N LYS A 58 3.16 2.56 2.09
CA LYS A 58 4.37 1.75 2.06
C LYS A 58 4.70 1.26 3.46
N VAL A 59 5.09 0.00 3.55
CA VAL A 59 5.68 -0.63 4.73
C VAL A 59 6.84 -1.48 4.26
N ARG A 60 8.07 -1.18 4.70
CA ARG A 60 9.27 -1.90 4.22
C ARG A 60 9.27 -3.37 4.63
N ASP A 61 8.77 -3.66 5.82
CA ASP A 61 8.79 -4.98 6.45
C ASP A 61 7.37 -5.55 6.60
N GLY A 62 6.58 -5.50 5.52
CA GLY A 62 5.23 -6.06 5.52
C GLY A 62 4.42 -5.63 4.30
N SER A 63 3.10 -5.80 4.40
CA SER A 63 2.15 -5.24 3.43
C SER A 63 1.57 -3.93 3.97
N PRO A 64 1.49 -2.85 3.17
CA PRO A 64 0.67 -1.70 3.52
C PRO A 64 -0.84 -2.00 3.60
N LEU A 65 -1.32 -3.08 2.95
CA LEU A 65 -2.74 -3.46 2.95
C LEU A 65 -3.17 -4.19 4.22
N ASP A 66 -2.22 -4.75 4.97
CA ASP A 66 -2.50 -5.40 6.26
C ASP A 66 -2.57 -4.38 7.42
N VAL A 67 -2.09 -3.16 7.21
CA VAL A 67 -2.14 -2.08 8.22
C VAL A 67 -3.57 -1.55 8.34
N PRO A 68 -4.06 -1.37 9.58
CA PRO A 68 -5.32 -0.69 9.81
C PRO A 68 -5.50 0.65 9.12
N ILE A 69 -6.72 0.85 8.61
CA ILE A 69 -7.17 2.14 8.11
C ILE A 69 -7.79 2.87 9.28
N MET A 70 -7.01 3.78 9.87
CA MET A 70 -7.39 4.49 11.09
C MET A 70 -8.21 5.72 10.75
N LEU A 71 -9.16 6.05 11.61
CA LEU A 71 -10.02 7.23 11.49
C LEU A 71 -9.72 8.20 12.62
N PHE A 72 -9.54 9.47 12.27
CA PHE A 72 -9.32 10.56 13.21
C PHE A 72 -10.33 11.67 12.96
N GLY A 73 -10.80 12.32 14.03
CA GLY A 73 -11.69 13.47 13.93
C GLY A 73 -11.29 14.55 14.93
N TRP A 74 -11.54 15.82 14.58
CA TRP A 74 -11.32 16.94 15.50
C TRP A 74 -12.26 16.83 16.70
N ASP A 75 -11.70 16.93 17.90
CA ASP A 75 -12.45 17.00 19.14
C ASP A 75 -12.36 18.42 19.71
N LYS A 76 -13.49 19.13 19.77
CA LYS A 76 -13.52 20.51 20.26
C LYS A 76 -13.22 20.63 21.75
N GLN A 77 -13.52 19.59 22.54
CA GLN A 77 -13.28 19.64 23.99
C GLN A 77 -11.81 19.41 24.31
N GLN A 78 -11.16 18.53 23.54
CA GLN A 78 -9.74 18.21 23.72
C GLN A 78 -8.79 19.09 22.87
N ASP A 79 -9.35 19.93 22.00
CA ASP A 79 -8.62 20.83 21.08
C ASP A 79 -7.58 20.11 20.21
N MET A 80 -7.90 18.87 19.80
CA MET A 80 -6.99 18.03 19.01
C MET A 80 -7.73 16.97 18.19
N HIS A 81 -7.01 16.32 17.26
CA HIS A 81 -7.52 15.13 16.59
C HIS A 81 -7.44 13.93 17.52
N VAL A 82 -8.54 13.18 17.62
CA VAL A 82 -8.62 11.96 18.41
C VAL A 82 -9.04 10.79 17.53
N SER A 83 -8.64 9.59 17.92
CA SER A 83 -9.05 8.37 17.22
C SER A 83 -10.57 8.20 17.30
N ARG A 84 -11.17 7.86 16.16
CA ARG A 84 -12.59 7.51 16.00
C ARG A 84 -12.76 6.04 15.60
N GLY A 85 -11.72 5.23 15.79
CA GLY A 85 -11.68 3.81 15.45
C GLY A 85 -10.99 3.52 14.12
N GLU A 86 -11.32 2.37 13.54
CA GLU A 86 -10.79 1.88 12.27
C GLU A 86 -11.92 1.61 11.29
N LYS A 87 -11.63 1.61 9.98
CA LYS A 87 -12.56 1.05 8.99
C LYS A 87 -12.77 -0.44 9.26
N SER A 88 -13.97 -0.92 8.93
CA SER A 88 -14.36 -2.32 9.15
C SER A 88 -13.45 -3.30 8.40
N GLU A 89 -13.40 -4.56 8.86
CA GLU A 89 -12.67 -5.62 8.17
C GLU A 89 -13.19 -5.84 6.74
N GLU A 90 -14.50 -5.72 6.52
CA GLU A 90 -15.12 -5.84 5.20
C GLU A 90 -14.62 -4.74 4.24
N GLU A 91 -14.57 -3.48 4.69
CA GLU A 91 -14.04 -2.38 3.88
C GLU A 91 -12.55 -2.56 3.58
N ARG A 92 -11.79 -3.07 4.55
CA ARG A 92 -10.36 -3.36 4.39
C ARG A 92 -10.15 -4.46 3.34
N GLU A 93 -10.92 -5.54 3.42
CA GLU A 93 -10.82 -6.66 2.49
C GLU A 93 -11.27 -6.28 1.08
N ARG A 94 -12.35 -5.49 0.97
CA ARG A 94 -12.79 -4.90 -0.30
C ARG A 94 -11.70 -4.04 -0.93
N ARG A 95 -11.05 -3.18 -0.14
CA ARG A 95 -9.92 -2.36 -0.62
C ARG A 95 -8.73 -3.22 -1.02
N LYS A 96 -8.36 -4.21 -0.20
CA LYS A 96 -7.25 -5.12 -0.49
C LYS A 96 -7.46 -5.82 -1.83
N THR A 97 -8.66 -6.34 -2.07
CA THR A 97 -9.05 -6.97 -3.34
C THR A 97 -9.02 -5.97 -4.50
N ALA A 98 -9.51 -4.75 -4.32
CA ALA A 98 -9.49 -3.71 -5.37
C ALA A 98 -8.06 -3.29 -5.76
N GLU A 99 -7.18 -3.07 -4.79
CA GLU A 99 -5.78 -2.73 -5.00
C GLU A 99 -5.03 -3.88 -5.69
N LEU A 100 -5.23 -5.12 -5.22
CA LEU A 100 -4.63 -6.29 -5.85
C LEU A 100 -5.15 -6.52 -7.27
N SER A 101 -6.41 -6.18 -7.58
CA SER A 101 -6.95 -6.22 -8.94
C SER A 101 -6.24 -5.23 -9.86
N LEU A 102 -5.97 -4.00 -9.39
CA LEU A 102 -5.19 -3.01 -10.14
C LEU A 102 -3.75 -3.48 -10.37
N ILE A 103 -3.11 -4.03 -9.32
CA ILE A 103 -1.74 -4.59 -9.43
C ILE A 103 -1.71 -5.75 -10.41
N ALA A 104 -2.69 -6.66 -10.36
CA ALA A 104 -2.77 -7.78 -11.28
C ALA A 104 -2.89 -7.27 -12.73
N ARG A 105 -3.80 -6.33 -12.99
CA ARG A 105 -3.94 -5.71 -14.33
C ARG A 105 -2.66 -5.04 -14.80
N GLU A 106 -1.90 -4.42 -13.90
CA GLU A 106 -0.60 -3.81 -14.22
C GLU A 106 0.45 -4.87 -14.59
N VAL A 107 0.55 -5.93 -13.79
CA VAL A 107 1.54 -6.99 -13.96
C VAL A 107 1.29 -7.81 -15.23
N PHE A 108 0.02 -8.05 -15.57
CA PHE A 108 -0.39 -8.76 -16.78
C PHE A 108 -0.56 -7.83 -18.00
N ARG A 109 -0.20 -6.53 -17.90
CA ARG A 109 -0.41 -5.57 -18.99
C ARG A 109 0.30 -5.96 -20.28
N GLU A 110 1.54 -6.44 -20.17
CA GLU A 110 2.38 -6.76 -21.34
C GLU A 110 2.33 -8.25 -21.73
N ARG A 111 1.89 -9.12 -20.81
CA ARG A 111 1.87 -10.57 -21.00
C ARG A 111 0.64 -11.16 -20.36
N ASP A 112 -0.12 -11.92 -21.13
CA ASP A 112 -1.33 -12.59 -20.66
C ASP A 112 -1.05 -13.84 -19.80
N CYS A 113 0.18 -14.35 -19.85
CA CYS A 113 0.60 -15.58 -19.20
C CYS A 113 1.99 -15.42 -18.58
N LEU A 114 2.14 -15.75 -17.29
CA LEU A 114 3.37 -15.58 -16.52
C LEU A 114 3.69 -16.84 -15.72
N SER A 115 4.95 -17.25 -15.68
CA SER A 115 5.39 -18.27 -14.72
C SER A 115 5.32 -17.73 -13.28
N HIS A 116 5.33 -18.63 -12.28
CA HIS A 116 5.33 -18.23 -10.87
C HIS A 116 6.46 -17.24 -10.53
N ASP A 117 7.68 -17.50 -11.01
CA ASP A 117 8.85 -16.67 -10.70
C ASP A 117 8.80 -15.29 -11.38
N GLU A 118 8.26 -15.22 -12.60
CA GLU A 118 8.01 -13.95 -13.28
C GLU A 118 6.94 -13.13 -12.58
N LEU A 119 5.82 -13.75 -12.22
CA LEU A 119 4.73 -13.11 -11.48
C LEU A 119 5.24 -12.57 -10.14
N LEU A 120 5.98 -13.38 -9.39
CA LEU A 120 6.60 -13.00 -8.12
C LEU A 120 7.52 -11.78 -8.29
N ARG A 121 8.41 -11.82 -9.28
CA ARG A 121 9.35 -10.72 -9.56
C ARG A 121 8.63 -9.44 -9.95
N LEU A 122 7.62 -9.53 -10.82
CA LEU A 122 6.86 -8.37 -11.28
C LEU A 122 6.05 -7.74 -10.15
N ILE A 123 5.40 -8.52 -9.29
CA ILE A 123 4.69 -7.99 -8.11
C ILE A 123 5.65 -7.28 -7.16
N MET A 124 6.82 -7.88 -6.87
CA MET A 124 7.84 -7.26 -6.01
C MET A 124 8.31 -5.91 -6.56
N GLN A 125 8.47 -5.80 -7.89
CA GLN A 125 8.89 -4.57 -8.55
C GLN A 125 7.79 -3.51 -8.58
N THR A 126 6.56 -3.90 -8.94
CA THR A 126 5.42 -2.98 -9.06
C THR A 126 5.01 -2.39 -7.71
N VAL A 127 5.05 -3.18 -6.63
CA VAL A 127 4.57 -2.77 -5.30
C VAL A 127 5.71 -2.41 -4.33
N GLU A 128 6.98 -2.61 -4.75
CA GLU A 128 8.17 -2.43 -3.92
C GLU A 128 8.13 -3.21 -2.58
N VAL A 129 7.65 -4.46 -2.61
CA VAL A 129 7.57 -5.33 -1.43
C VAL A 129 8.58 -6.48 -1.48
N LYS A 130 8.84 -7.08 -0.32
CA LYS A 130 9.68 -8.28 -0.20
C LYS A 130 8.97 -9.52 -0.74
N GLU A 131 9.75 -10.53 -1.08
CA GLU A 131 9.29 -11.81 -1.65
C GLU A 131 8.17 -12.47 -0.83
N ARG A 132 8.30 -12.47 0.51
CA ARG A 132 7.27 -13.01 1.41
C ARG A 132 5.92 -12.35 1.17
N THR A 133 5.86 -11.01 1.18
CA THR A 133 4.64 -10.25 0.96
C THR A 133 4.08 -10.48 -0.45
N ALA A 134 4.96 -10.55 -1.46
CA ALA A 134 4.53 -10.82 -2.83
C ALA A 134 3.91 -12.22 -2.98
N LYS A 135 4.45 -13.25 -2.31
CA LYS A 135 3.84 -14.58 -2.24
C LYS A 135 2.46 -14.55 -1.58
N ASP A 136 2.31 -13.80 -0.50
CA ASP A 136 1.01 -13.64 0.17
C ASP A 136 -0.01 -12.91 -0.72
N TYR A 137 0.44 -11.94 -1.54
CA TYR A 137 -0.41 -11.31 -2.55
C TYR A 137 -0.85 -12.26 -3.65
N ILE A 138 0.06 -13.08 -4.19
CA ILE A 138 -0.29 -14.10 -5.20
C ILE A 138 -1.35 -15.05 -4.64
N ARG A 139 -1.14 -15.56 -3.41
CA ARG A 139 -2.12 -16.42 -2.74
C ARG A 139 -3.48 -15.74 -2.62
N HIS A 140 -3.50 -14.49 -2.19
CA HIS A 140 -4.74 -13.72 -2.04
C HIS A 140 -5.43 -13.50 -3.39
N MET A 141 -4.69 -13.10 -4.43
CA MET A 141 -5.20 -12.95 -5.79
C MET A 141 -5.81 -14.26 -6.33
N GLN A 142 -5.22 -15.42 -6.03
CA GLN A 142 -5.78 -16.72 -6.40
C GLN A 142 -7.09 -17.01 -5.66
N VAL A 143 -7.11 -16.83 -4.34
CA VAL A 143 -8.29 -17.10 -3.50
C VAL A 143 -9.46 -16.18 -3.86
N SER A 144 -9.18 -14.90 -4.12
CA SER A 144 -10.17 -13.92 -4.57
C SER A 144 -10.55 -14.08 -6.04
N GLY A 145 -9.94 -15.03 -6.77
CA GLY A 145 -10.24 -15.31 -8.17
C GLY A 145 -9.82 -14.20 -9.14
N LEU A 146 -8.84 -13.37 -8.78
CA LEU A 146 -8.28 -12.34 -9.66
C LEU A 146 -7.34 -12.95 -10.71
N ILE A 147 -6.64 -14.02 -10.33
CA ILE A 147 -5.76 -14.78 -11.21
C ILE A 147 -6.08 -16.26 -11.10
N GLU A 148 -5.79 -17.02 -12.16
CA GLU A 148 -5.93 -18.47 -12.19
C GLU A 148 -4.61 -19.15 -12.56
N GLN A 149 -4.37 -20.32 -11.97
CA GLN A 149 -3.22 -21.15 -12.31
C GLN A 149 -3.63 -22.16 -13.37
N GLN A 150 -2.90 -22.15 -14.48
CA GLN A 150 -3.05 -23.06 -15.61
C GLN A 150 -2.36 -24.41 -15.32
N LYS A 151 -2.66 -25.42 -16.14
CA LYS A 151 -2.14 -26.80 -15.98
C LYS A 151 -0.61 -26.90 -16.12
N ASP A 152 0.02 -25.91 -16.74
CA ASP A 152 1.46 -25.80 -16.98
C ASP A 152 2.18 -24.97 -15.90
N ASN A 153 1.54 -24.75 -14.74
CA ASN A 153 2.03 -23.89 -13.65
C ASN A 153 2.25 -22.41 -14.03
N HIS A 154 1.65 -21.95 -15.12
CA HIS A 154 1.58 -20.53 -15.42
C HIS A 154 0.32 -19.90 -14.84
N TYR A 155 0.34 -18.59 -14.71
CA TYR A 155 -0.74 -17.78 -14.19
C TYR A 155 -1.29 -16.89 -15.29
N THR A 156 -2.61 -16.72 -15.31
CA THR A 156 -3.30 -15.80 -16.20
C THR A 156 -4.26 -14.93 -15.39
N LEU A 157 -4.52 -13.71 -15.88
CA LEU A 157 -5.54 -12.84 -15.32
C LEU A 157 -6.92 -13.42 -15.63
N LYS A 158 -7.79 -13.53 -14.63
CA LYS A 158 -9.17 -13.98 -14.85
C LYS A 158 -9.96 -12.86 -15.51
N LYS A 159 -10.52 -13.13 -16.70
CA LYS A 159 -11.30 -12.17 -17.48
C LYS A 159 -12.71 -11.97 -16.92
#